data_AF-A0A6N8UUT3-F1
#
_entry.id   AF-A0A6N8UUT3-F1
#
_cell.length_a   1.000
_cell.length_b   1.000
_cell.length_c   1.000
_cell.angle_alpha   90.00
_cell.angle_beta   90.00
_cell.angle_gamma   90.00
#
_symmetry.space_group_name_H-M   'P 1'
#
loop_
_entity.id
_entity.type
_entity.pdbx_description
1 polymer ?
#
loop_
_entity_poly.entity_id
_entity_poly.type
_entity_poly.pdbx_seq_one_letter_code
_entity_poly.pdbx_strand_id
1 'polypeptide(L)'
;HPNSVVLYVPLFLSVFAVTPALLDWTPPTGTDLALMAVLGLVGTLAHHCWVRAFAVTEATAVLPYDFVRLPMMALAGYALYSEIPDLWTWLGATVILGSSVYMAHRESRAHRRRQ
;
A
#
# COMPACT_ATOMS: atom_id res chain seq x y z
N HIS A 1 1.88 -19.75 9.89
CA HIS A 1 2.04 -19.92 8.43
C HIS A 1 1.74 -18.60 7.71
N PRO A 2 2.44 -18.26 6.62
CA PRO A 2 2.27 -16.99 5.89
C PRO A 2 0.83 -16.73 5.41
N ASN A 3 0.09 -17.79 5.04
CA ASN A 3 -1.30 -17.69 4.58
C ASN A 3 -2.28 -17.26 5.67
N SER A 4 -1.95 -17.44 6.95
CA SER A 4 -2.81 -17.06 8.06
C SER A 4 -2.93 -15.55 8.20
N VAL A 5 -1.84 -14.80 7.93
CA VAL A 5 -1.84 -13.34 8.01
C VAL A 5 -2.80 -12.72 7.00
N VAL A 6 -2.85 -13.30 5.79
CA VAL A 6 -3.75 -12.86 4.70
C VAL A 6 -5.23 -13.01 5.08
N LEU A 7 -5.57 -13.97 5.94
CA LEU A 7 -6.92 -14.18 6.46
C LEU A 7 -7.22 -13.31 7.70
N TYR A 8 -6.28 -13.21 8.64
CA TYR A 8 -6.52 -12.52 9.91
C TYR A 8 -6.65 -11.00 9.76
N VAL A 9 -5.86 -10.36 8.90
CA VAL A 9 -5.90 -8.91 8.71
C VAL A 9 -7.28 -8.42 8.23
N PRO A 10 -7.86 -8.94 7.12
CA PRO A 10 -9.18 -8.50 6.69
C PRO A 10 -10.30 -8.93 7.64
N LEU A 11 -10.16 -10.07 8.33
CA LEU A 11 -11.12 -10.50 9.35
C LEU A 11 -11.12 -9.55 10.56
N PHE A 12 -9.95 -9.07 10.97
CA PHE A 12 -9.84 -8.09 12.02
C PHE A 12 -10.45 -6.75 11.60
N LEU A 13 -10.12 -6.27 10.39
CA LEU A 13 -10.67 -5.03 9.85
C LEU A 13 -12.18 -5.09 9.63
N SER A 14 -12.74 -6.26 9.27
CA SER A 14 -14.18 -6.41 9.08
C SER A 14 -14.95 -6.23 10.39
N VAL A 15 -14.39 -6.63 11.54
CA VAL A 15 -14.99 -6.34 12.86
C VAL A 15 -15.12 -4.84 13.09
N PHE A 16 -14.11 -4.05 12.71
CA PHE A 16 -14.21 -2.58 12.78
C PHE A 16 -15.20 -2.00 11.79
N ALA A 17 -15.33 -2.61 10.61
CA ALA A 17 -16.30 -2.19 9.59
C ALA A 17 -17.75 -2.48 9.99
N VAL A 18 -18.01 -3.48 10.83
CA VAL A 18 -19.36 -3.78 11.35
C VAL A 18 -19.88 -2.63 12.21
N THR A 19 -19.04 -1.98 13.01
CA THR A 19 -19.46 -0.88 13.90
C THR A 19 -20.16 0.28 13.17
N PRO A 20 -19.59 0.92 12.13
CA PRO A 20 -20.28 1.94 11.35
C PRO A 20 -21.42 1.36 10.50
N ALA A 21 -21.30 0.12 10.01
CA ALA A 21 -22.34 -0.52 9.22
C ALA A 21 -23.64 -0.73 10.03
N LEU A 22 -23.55 -0.93 11.34
CA LEU A 22 -24.72 -1.02 12.23
C LEU A 22 -25.39 0.33 12.50
N LEU A 23 -24.66 1.44 12.34
CA LEU A 23 -25.18 2.79 12.58
C LEU A 23 -25.91 3.35 11.36
N ASP A 24 -25.40 3.09 10.16
CA ASP A 24 -25.96 3.62 8.90
C ASP A 24 -25.82 2.60 7.77
N TRP A 25 -26.69 1.58 7.77
CA TRP A 25 -26.66 0.51 6.77
C TRP A 25 -27.25 0.98 5.44
N THR A 26 -26.42 1.03 4.41
CA THR A 26 -26.84 1.25 3.02
C THR A 26 -26.68 -0.05 2.22
N PRO A 27 -27.74 -0.56 1.57
CA PRO A 27 -27.63 -1.79 0.79
C PRO A 27 -26.78 -1.52 -0.46
N PRO A 28 -25.75 -2.34 -0.73
CA PRO A 28 -24.87 -2.14 -1.87
C PRO A 28 -25.62 -2.37 -3.18
N THR A 29 -25.31 -1.56 -4.20
CA THR A 29 -25.82 -1.80 -5.56
C THR A 29 -25.05 -2.95 -6.23
N GLY A 30 -25.58 -3.45 -7.36
CA GLY A 30 -24.90 -4.50 -8.14
C GLY A 30 -23.50 -4.08 -8.62
N THR A 31 -23.31 -2.78 -8.91
CA THR A 31 -22.00 -2.23 -9.27
C THR A 31 -21.05 -2.20 -8.07
N ASP A 32 -21.55 -1.83 -6.88
CA ASP A 32 -20.74 -1.82 -5.65
C ASP A 32 -20.24 -3.23 -5.33
N LEU A 33 -21.10 -4.24 -5.43
CA LEU A 33 -20.73 -5.65 -5.26
C LEU A 33 -19.62 -6.08 -6.23
N ALA A 34 -19.72 -5.70 -7.50
CA ALA A 34 -18.70 -6.01 -8.50
C ALA A 34 -17.36 -5.33 -8.17
N LEU A 35 -17.38 -4.05 -7.80
CA LEU A 35 -16.19 -3.31 -7.40
C LEU A 35 -15.55 -3.89 -6.12
N MET A 36 -16.36 -4.26 -5.12
CA MET A 36 -15.90 -4.91 -3.90
C MET A 36 -15.24 -6.26 -4.19
N ALA A 37 -15.78 -7.05 -5.12
CA ALA A 37 -15.18 -8.31 -5.53
C ALA A 37 -13.81 -8.10 -6.21
N VAL A 38 -13.70 -7.12 -7.11
CA VAL A 38 -12.44 -6.75 -7.76
C VAL A 38 -11.41 -6.25 -6.74
N LEU A 39 -11.82 -5.36 -5.84
CA LEU A 39 -10.97 -4.84 -4.76
C LEU A 39 -10.49 -5.97 -3.83
N GLY A 40 -11.37 -6.91 -3.48
CA GLY A 40 -11.02 -8.07 -2.67
C GLY A 40 -9.99 -8.97 -3.36
N LEU A 41 -10.15 -9.23 -4.66
CA LEU A 41 -9.25 -10.07 -5.43
C LEU A 41 -7.88 -9.42 -5.62
N VAL A 42 -7.85 -8.14 -6.01
CA VAL A 42 -6.60 -7.36 -6.16
C VAL A 42 -5.90 -7.18 -4.82
N GLY A 43 -6.65 -6.86 -3.76
CA GLY A 43 -6.12 -6.69 -2.41
C GLY A 43 -5.50 -7.97 -1.86
N THR A 44 -6.16 -9.12 -2.06
CA THR A 44 -5.63 -10.42 -1.64
C THR A 44 -4.35 -10.78 -2.39
N LEU A 45 -4.32 -10.55 -3.71
CA LEU A 45 -3.13 -10.78 -4.53
C LEU A 45 -1.96 -9.87 -4.09
N ALA A 46 -2.23 -8.58 -3.87
CA ALA A 46 -1.24 -7.63 -3.37
C ALA A 46 -0.69 -8.04 -2.00
N HIS A 47 -1.56 -8.48 -1.09
CA HIS A 47 -1.14 -8.95 0.24
C HIS A 47 -0.27 -10.21 0.15
N HIS A 48 -0.62 -11.16 -0.74
CA HIS A 48 0.21 -12.33 -1.00
C HIS A 48 1.59 -11.96 -1.55
N CYS A 49 1.66 -11.03 -2.51
CA CYS A 49 2.92 -10.51 -3.03
C CYS A 49 3.76 -9.87 -1.92
N TRP A 50 3.13 -9.08 -1.06
CA TRP A 50 3.78 -8.38 0.04
C TRP A 50 4.36 -9.36 1.08
N VAL A 51 3.55 -10.33 1.53
CA VAL A 51 4.00 -11.38 2.46
C VAL A 51 5.14 -12.22 1.86
N ARG A 52 5.09 -12.53 0.56
CA ARG A 52 6.18 -13.23 -0.14
C ARG A 52 7.45 -12.39 -0.23
N ALA A 53 7.34 -11.08 -0.46
CA ALA A 53 8.51 -10.19 -0.51
C ALA A 53 9.27 -10.20 0.82
N PHE A 54 8.56 -10.12 1.95
CA PHE A 54 9.19 -10.22 3.28
C PHE A 54 9.74 -11.61 3.60
N ALA A 55 9.20 -12.67 3.00
CA ALA A 55 9.71 -14.02 3.21
C ALA A 55 11.03 -14.28 2.46
N VAL A 56 11.28 -13.57 1.37
CA VAL A 56 12.44 -13.79 0.47
C VAL A 56 13.54 -12.74 0.69
N THR A 57 13.24 -11.61 1.32
CA THR A 57 14.18 -10.49 1.47
C THR A 57 14.16 -9.96 2.90
N GLU A 58 15.32 -9.56 3.43
CA GLU A 58 15.40 -8.91 4.74
C GLU A 58 14.51 -7.66 4.77
N ALA A 59 13.75 -7.49 5.85
CA ALA A 59 12.78 -6.39 5.99
C ALA A 59 13.41 -5.01 5.75
N THR A 60 14.69 -4.84 6.06
CA THR A 60 15.50 -3.64 5.83
C THR A 60 15.61 -3.23 4.37
N ALA A 61 15.59 -4.17 3.43
CA ALA A 61 15.62 -3.88 1.99
C ALA A 61 14.20 -3.67 1.40
N VAL A 62 13.15 -4.16 2.08
CA VAL A 62 11.75 -3.94 1.65
C VAL A 62 11.23 -2.56 2.11
N LEU A 63 11.71 -2.08 3.26
CA LEU A 63 11.38 -0.76 3.83
C LEU A 63 11.48 0.41 2.83
N PRO A 64 12.60 0.62 2.10
CA PRO A 64 12.68 1.71 1.12
C PRO A 64 11.63 1.61 0.00
N TYR A 65 11.26 0.39 -0.40
CA TYR A 65 10.24 0.16 -1.43
C TYR A 65 8.85 0.58 -0.96
N ASP A 66 8.54 0.35 0.32
CA ASP A 66 7.26 0.76 0.90
C ASP A 66 7.14 2.29 0.96
N PHE A 67 8.23 3.01 1.20
CA PHE A 67 8.26 4.47 1.14
C PHE A 67 8.06 5.02 -0.29
N VAL A 68 8.57 4.34 -1.32
CA VAL A 68 8.32 4.71 -2.74
C VAL A 68 6.85 4.56 -3.12
N ARG A 69 6.10 3.70 -2.44
CA ARG A 69 4.66 3.54 -2.68
C ARG A 69 3.88 4.82 -2.41
N LEU A 70 4.28 5.61 -1.40
CA LEU A 70 3.60 6.84 -1.01
C LEU A 70 3.52 7.90 -2.13
N PRO A 71 4.63 8.31 -2.78
CA PRO A 71 4.55 9.26 -3.89
C PRO A 71 3.87 8.68 -5.12
N MET A 72 3.95 7.36 -5.37
CA MET A 72 3.20 6.71 -6.44
C MET A 72 1.69 6.77 -6.20
N MET A 73 1.25 6.56 -4.95
CA MET A 73 -0.15 6.72 -4.56
C MET A 73 -0.61 8.18 -4.72
N ALA A 74 0.22 9.16 -4.35
CA ALA A 74 -0.11 10.57 -4.56
C ALA A 74 -0.27 10.92 -6.05
N LEU A 75 0.62 10.40 -6.90
CA LEU A 75 0.53 10.59 -8.35
C LEU A 75 -0.71 9.91 -8.93
N ALA A 76 -1.04 8.69 -8.47
CA ALA A 76 -2.25 7.98 -8.86
C ALA A 76 -3.51 8.74 -8.40
N GLY A 77 -3.49 9.33 -7.20
CA GLY A 77 -4.54 10.18 -6.66
C GLY A 77 -4.85 11.37 -7.58
N TYR A 78 -3.80 12.11 -7.94
CA TYR A 78 -3.90 13.20 -8.91
C TYR A 78 -4.43 12.73 -10.28
N ALA A 79 -3.91 11.62 -10.80
CA ALA A 79 -4.27 11.14 -12.14
C ALA A 79 -5.69 10.56 -12.24
N LEU A 80 -6.15 9.82 -11.23
CA LEU A 80 -7.43 9.10 -11.24
C LEU A 80 -8.57 9.95 -10.69
N TYR A 81 -8.30 10.81 -9.71
CA TYR A 81 -9.32 11.56 -8.98
C TYR A 81 -9.23 13.07 -9.18
N SER A 82 -8.25 13.56 -9.97
CA SER A 82 -8.01 14.99 -10.21
C SER A 82 -7.84 15.80 -8.91
N GLU A 83 -7.40 15.17 -7.83
CA GLU A 83 -7.10 15.83 -6.57
C GLU A 83 -5.88 16.74 -6.74
N ILE A 84 -6.10 18.06 -6.77
CA ILE A 84 -5.02 19.04 -6.92
C ILE A 84 -4.20 19.06 -5.63
N PRO A 85 -2.92 18.63 -5.66
CA PRO A 85 -2.09 18.61 -4.46
C PRO A 85 -1.75 20.04 -4.04
N ASP A 86 -2.01 20.36 -2.77
CA ASP A 86 -1.61 21.64 -2.17
C ASP A 86 -0.07 21.73 -2.01
N LEU A 87 0.44 22.93 -1.73
CA LEU A 87 1.86 23.21 -1.55
C LEU A 87 2.51 22.29 -0.51
N TRP A 88 1.79 21.98 0.57
CA TRP A 88 2.25 21.05 1.61
C TRP A 88 2.40 19.62 1.10
N THR A 89 1.52 19.16 0.20
CA THR A 89 1.61 17.84 -0.44
C THR A 89 2.84 17.77 -1.34
N TRP A 90 3.14 18.83 -2.08
CA TRP A 90 4.37 18.91 -2.89
C TRP A 90 5.65 18.89 -2.05
N LEU A 91 5.66 19.62 -0.92
CA LEU A 91 6.77 19.60 0.04
C LEU A 91 7.00 18.20 0.61
N GLY A 92 5.94 17.56 1.10
CA GLY A 92 5.98 16.19 1.61
C GLY A 92 6.44 15.19 0.55
N ALA A 93 5.86 15.26 -0.66
CA ALA A 93 6.23 14.40 -1.78
C ALA A 93 7.71 14.54 -2.14
N THR A 94 8.25 15.75 -2.15
CA THR A 94 9.67 16.01 -2.44
C THR A 94 10.58 15.38 -1.39
N VAL A 95 10.24 15.50 -0.10
CA VAL A 95 11.00 14.90 1.00
C VAL A 95 10.97 13.37 0.92
N ILE A 96 9.79 12.78 0.65
CA ILE A 96 9.64 11.33 0.53
C ILE A 96 10.42 10.82 -0.69
N LEU A 97 10.23 11.43 -1.87
CA LEU A 97 10.95 11.05 -3.09
C LEU A 97 12.47 11.19 -2.92
N GLY A 98 12.94 12.30 -2.34
CA GLY A 98 14.36 12.51 -2.06
C GLY A 98 14.94 11.43 -1.13
N SER A 99 14.22 11.09 -0.07
CA SER A 99 14.61 10.03 0.87
C SER A 99 14.64 8.66 0.21
N SER A 100 13.62 8.33 -0.59
CA SER A 100 13.54 7.08 -1.35
C SER A 100 14.70 6.94 -2.35
N VAL A 101 15.00 7.98 -3.12
CA VAL A 101 16.13 8.00 -4.07
C VAL A 101 17.47 7.89 -3.35
N TYR A 102 17.62 8.56 -2.21
CA TYR A 102 18.83 8.47 -1.38
C TYR A 102 19.04 7.06 -0.83
N MET A 103 17.99 6.41 -0.33
CA MET A 103 18.06 5.03 0.15
C MET A 103 18.45 4.05 -0.97
N ALA A 104 17.82 4.16 -2.14
CA ALA A 104 18.15 3.34 -3.31
C ALA A 104 19.61 3.51 -3.76
N HIS A 105 20.12 4.75 -3.77
CA HIS A 105 21.52 5.02 -4.06
C HIS A 105 22.48 4.49 -3.00
N ARG A 106 22.10 4.54 -1.72
CA ARG A 106 22.91 4.00 -0.62
C ARG A 106 23.01 2.48 -0.71
N GLU A 107 21.90 1.80 -0.98
CA GLU A 107 21.89 0.33 -1.14
C GLU A 107 22.69 -0.12 -2.36
N SER A 108 22.55 0.54 -3.52
CA SER A 108 23.34 0.18 -4.70
C SER A 108 24.85 0.33 -4.48
N ARG A 109 25.26 1.36 -3.72
CA ARG A 109 26.65 1.56 -3.31
C ARG A 109 27.12 0.53 -2.28
N ALA A 110 26.27 0.13 -1.33
CA ALA A 110 26.60 -0.90 -0.36
C ALA A 110 26.75 -2.28 -1.02
N HIS A 111 25.91 -2.59 -2.01
CA HIS A 111 26.00 -3.83 -2.77
C HIS A 111 27.27 -3.89 -3.63
N ARG A 112 27.67 -2.77 -4.24
CA ARG A 112 28.91 -2.65 -5.03
C ARG A 112 30.20 -2.72 -4.19
N ARG A 113 30.12 -2.53 -2.87
CA ARG A 113 31.27 -2.68 -1.94
C ARG A 113 31.42 -4.11 -1.39
N ARG A 114 30.42 -4.98 -1.58
CA ARG A 114 30.45 -6.39 -1.13
C ARG A 114 30.81 -7.39 -2.24
N GLN A 115 30.96 -6.90 -3.48
CA GLN A 115 31.61 -7.62 -4.59
C GLN A 115 33.04 -7.12 -4.71
#